data_AF-A0A2V8NMA5-F1
#
_entry.id   AF-A0A2V8NMA5-F1
#
_cell.length_a   1.000
_cell.length_b   1.000
_cell.length_c   1.000
_cell.angle_alpha   90.00
_cell.angle_beta   90.00
_cell.angle_gamma   90.00
#
_symmetry.space_group_name_H-M   'P 1'
#
loop_
_entity.id
_entity.type
_entity.pdbx_description
1 polymer ?
#
loop_
_entity_poly.entity_id
_entity_poly.type
_entity_poly.pdbx_seq_one_letter_code
_entity_poly.pdbx_strand_id
1 'polypeptide(L)'
;MTTLVRVLGSAVILVLIAPHAPAAQWMKPRDPSMPRTPDGKPNLTGPMPRTADGKPDFSGMWRSNLKYNGDLAADLKAEDVPMTPWAKALFDERIKTFGRDDPENYCLPDGVPRYWAAGGGPNRIVQTPGMIVVLHEVKTMFRQIYLDERTLEPDAPRAWLGYSTGKWEGDVLVVRTTGFNDMTWLDDRGHPHSESLVVTERFRRPDFGHLFVDITIEDPVAYTRSWTVTEDFRLDPDGDLLEYVCNENERDLQHIVPVK
;
A
#
# COMPACT_ATOMS: atom_id res chain seq x y z
N MET A 1 -31.64 -53.95 51.78
CA MET A 1 -30.19 -54.20 51.96
C MET A 1 -29.68 -54.63 50.59
N THR A 2 -29.43 -53.65 49.73
CA THR A 2 -29.01 -53.85 48.33
C THR A 2 -28.12 -52.66 47.97
N THR A 3 -26.86 -52.96 47.69
CA THR A 3 -25.72 -52.05 47.73
C THR A 3 -25.66 -51.16 46.48
N LEU A 4 -25.67 -49.83 46.65
CA LEU A 4 -25.30 -48.87 45.61
C LEU A 4 -23.77 -48.79 45.54
N VAL A 5 -23.19 -49.21 44.40
CA VAL A 5 -21.80 -48.91 44.05
C VAL A 5 -21.77 -47.57 43.33
N ARG A 6 -21.16 -46.55 43.96
CA ARG A 6 -20.82 -45.29 43.29
C ARG A 6 -19.38 -45.39 42.79
N VAL A 7 -19.19 -45.46 41.47
CA VAL A 7 -17.89 -45.25 40.84
C VAL A 7 -17.80 -43.77 40.44
N LEU A 8 -16.86 -43.05 41.06
CA LEU A 8 -16.44 -41.71 40.66
C LEU A 8 -15.67 -41.81 39.33
N GLY A 9 -16.24 -41.27 38.25
CA GLY A 9 -15.54 -41.08 36.97
C GLY A 9 -14.95 -39.68 36.91
N SER A 10 -13.63 -39.56 37.09
CA SER A 10 -12.88 -38.33 36.86
C SER A 10 -12.79 -38.06 35.36
N ALA A 11 -13.40 -36.96 34.89
CA ALA A 11 -13.23 -36.47 33.52
C ALA A 11 -11.89 -35.75 33.40
N VAL A 12 -10.92 -36.35 32.71
CA VAL A 12 -9.69 -35.68 32.28
C VAL A 12 -10.00 -34.93 30.99
N ILE A 13 -10.07 -33.60 31.06
CA ILE A 13 -10.15 -32.72 29.89
C ILE A 13 -8.73 -32.66 29.30
N LEU A 14 -8.50 -33.34 28.18
CA LEU A 14 -7.32 -33.09 27.34
C LEU A 14 -7.50 -31.73 26.65
N VAL A 15 -6.81 -30.71 27.16
CA VAL A 15 -6.59 -29.47 26.42
C VAL A 15 -5.57 -29.77 25.32
N LEU A 16 -6.04 -29.93 24.08
CA LEU A 16 -5.19 -29.95 22.90
C LEU A 16 -4.59 -28.54 22.74
N ILE A 17 -3.41 -28.32 23.30
CA ILE A 17 -2.56 -27.20 22.93
C ILE A 17 -2.08 -27.51 21.52
N ALA A 18 -2.75 -26.96 20.50
CA ALA A 18 -2.18 -26.94 19.17
C ALA A 18 -0.86 -26.15 19.28
N PRO A 19 0.31 -26.77 19.03
CA PRO A 19 1.53 -26.00 18.89
C PRO A 19 1.27 -25.04 17.74
N HIS A 20 1.29 -23.75 18.03
CA HIS A 20 1.40 -22.75 16.98
C HIS A 20 2.73 -23.09 16.33
N ALA A 21 2.70 -23.72 15.15
CA ALA A 21 3.88 -23.81 14.33
C ALA A 21 4.35 -22.36 14.20
N PRO A 22 5.55 -22.00 14.71
CA PRO A 22 6.11 -20.72 14.34
C PRO A 22 6.12 -20.75 12.81
N ALA A 23 5.37 -19.84 12.18
CA ALA A 23 5.46 -19.66 10.75
C ALA A 23 6.96 -19.63 10.44
N ALA A 24 7.43 -20.58 9.64
CA ALA A 24 8.82 -20.67 9.25
C ALA A 24 9.10 -19.48 8.32
N GLN A 25 9.14 -18.28 8.89
CA GLN A 25 9.61 -17.09 8.24
C GLN A 25 11.13 -17.25 8.13
N TRP A 26 11.65 -17.02 6.94
CA TRP A 26 13.07 -16.93 6.65
C TRP A 26 13.80 -16.16 7.77
N MET A 27 15.03 -16.57 8.11
CA MET A 27 15.83 -15.87 9.13
C MET A 27 15.86 -14.38 8.79
N LYS A 28 15.25 -13.56 9.65
CA LYS A 28 15.18 -12.11 9.47
C LYS A 28 16.60 -11.54 9.56
N PRO A 29 17.21 -11.08 8.46
CA PRO A 29 18.55 -10.53 8.51
C PRO A 29 18.51 -9.25 9.33
N ARG A 30 19.34 -9.16 10.36
CA ARG A 30 19.48 -7.93 11.14
C ARG A 30 20.16 -6.89 10.26
N ASP A 31 19.46 -5.80 9.91
CA ASP A 31 20.05 -4.68 9.19
C ASP A 31 21.14 -4.01 10.05
N PRO A 32 22.43 -4.04 9.63
CA PRO A 32 23.52 -3.44 10.39
C PRO A 32 23.54 -1.91 10.32
N SER A 33 22.86 -1.30 9.35
CA SER A 33 22.78 0.15 9.18
C SER A 33 21.75 0.81 10.11
N MET A 34 20.86 0.00 10.69
CA MET A 34 19.77 0.47 11.53
C MET A 34 20.26 1.00 12.89
N PRO A 35 19.96 2.27 13.24
CA PRO A 35 20.19 2.79 14.58
C PRO A 35 19.44 1.95 15.61
N ARG A 36 20.11 1.61 16.70
CA ARG A 36 19.53 0.83 17.80
C ARG A 36 19.77 1.50 19.14
N THR A 37 18.81 1.33 20.04
CA THR A 37 18.90 1.74 21.44
C THR A 37 19.91 0.84 22.20
N PRO A 38 20.35 1.22 23.41
CA PRO A 38 21.27 0.41 24.22
C PRO A 38 20.76 -1.01 24.53
N ASP A 39 19.44 -1.22 24.58
CA ASP A 39 18.81 -2.54 24.73
C ASP A 39 18.67 -3.32 23.40
N GLY A 40 19.22 -2.79 22.31
CA GLY A 40 19.32 -3.47 21.01
C GLY A 40 18.09 -3.37 20.11
N LYS A 41 17.07 -2.59 20.48
CA LYS A 41 15.85 -2.40 19.67
C LYS A 41 16.07 -1.33 18.59
N PRO A 42 15.37 -1.40 17.43
CA PRO A 42 15.37 -0.33 16.44
C PRO A 42 15.01 1.03 17.05
N ASN A 43 15.83 2.04 16.82
CA ASN A 43 15.56 3.41 17.23
C ASN A 43 14.83 4.16 16.10
N LEU A 44 13.50 4.01 16.07
CA LEU A 44 12.65 4.58 15.04
C LEU A 44 12.48 6.11 15.11
N THR A 45 12.85 6.74 16.23
CA THR A 45 12.82 8.21 16.39
C THR A 45 14.20 8.83 16.21
N GLY A 46 15.18 8.06 15.73
CA GLY A 46 16.51 8.54 15.38
C GLY A 46 16.49 9.53 14.21
N PRO A 47 17.63 10.16 13.91
CA PRO A 47 17.72 11.12 12.81
C PRO A 47 17.36 10.46 11.46
N MET A 48 16.76 11.24 10.57
CA MET A 48 16.51 10.84 9.19
C MET A 48 17.83 10.41 8.52
N PRO A 49 17.90 9.21 7.92
CA PRO A 49 19.07 8.77 7.19
C PRO A 49 19.25 9.60 5.91
N ARG A 50 20.51 9.78 5.51
CA ARG A 50 20.88 10.49 4.28
C ARG A 50 21.76 9.61 3.41
N THR A 51 21.56 9.72 2.11
CA THR A 51 22.40 9.12 1.08
C THR A 51 23.74 9.86 0.97
N ALA A 52 24.67 9.29 0.20
CA ALA A 52 26.04 9.84 0.08
C ALA A 52 26.10 11.26 -0.51
N ASP A 53 25.11 11.67 -1.30
CA ASP A 53 24.99 13.03 -1.86
C ASP A 53 24.23 13.99 -0.92
N GLY A 54 23.89 13.54 0.28
CA GLY A 54 23.21 14.32 1.31
C GLY A 54 21.68 14.37 1.17
N LYS A 55 21.07 13.73 0.17
CA LYS A 55 19.60 13.65 0.07
C LYS A 55 19.01 12.72 1.13
N PRO A 56 17.76 12.96 1.58
CA PRO A 56 17.01 11.98 2.35
C PRO A 56 17.10 10.59 1.72
N ASP A 57 17.40 9.60 2.54
CA ASP A 57 17.32 8.20 2.13
C ASP A 57 15.94 7.68 2.50
N PHE A 58 15.16 7.24 1.51
CA PHE A 58 13.86 6.62 1.70
C PHE A 58 13.93 5.08 1.72
N SER A 59 15.12 4.50 1.57
CA SER A 59 15.32 3.06 1.58
C SER A 59 14.82 2.44 2.88
N GLY A 60 14.23 1.26 2.76
CA GLY A 60 13.64 0.53 3.87
C GLY A 60 12.37 -0.19 3.47
N MET A 61 11.84 -0.97 4.42
CA MET A 61 10.52 -1.55 4.30
C MET A 61 9.50 -0.70 5.02
N TRP A 62 8.36 -0.48 4.38
CA TRP A 62 7.34 0.45 4.82
C TRP A 62 5.97 -0.23 4.79
N ARG A 63 5.18 0.00 5.84
CA ARG A 63 3.80 -0.48 5.94
C ARG A 63 2.83 0.70 6.01
N SER A 64 1.77 0.61 5.23
CA SER A 64 0.61 1.49 5.36
C SER A 64 -0.20 1.13 6.62
N ASN A 65 -0.99 2.08 7.10
CA ASN A 65 -2.00 1.85 8.13
C ASN A 65 -3.33 1.30 7.55
N LEU A 66 -3.40 1.05 6.23
CA LEU A 66 -4.53 0.54 5.44
C LEU A 66 -5.76 1.45 5.36
N LYS A 67 -5.78 2.57 6.09
CA LYS A 67 -6.88 3.52 6.09
C LYS A 67 -7.17 4.05 4.68
N TYR A 68 -6.11 4.48 3.99
CA TYR A 68 -6.19 5.09 2.66
C TYR A 68 -6.34 4.07 1.53
N ASN A 69 -6.07 2.78 1.81
CA ASN A 69 -6.49 1.69 0.92
C ASN A 69 -8.00 1.55 0.92
N GLY A 70 -8.61 1.58 2.10
CA GLY A 70 -10.05 1.43 2.26
C GLY A 70 -10.82 2.62 1.70
N ASP A 71 -10.33 3.84 1.92
CA ASP A 71 -10.86 5.09 1.39
C ASP A 71 -9.75 6.16 1.36
N LEU A 72 -9.25 6.49 0.18
CA LEU A 72 -8.20 7.49 -0.02
C LEU A 72 -8.67 8.88 0.44
N ALA A 73 -9.98 9.13 0.44
CA ALA A 73 -10.60 10.37 0.88
C ALA A 73 -11.07 10.33 2.35
N ALA A 74 -10.63 9.36 3.16
CA ALA A 74 -11.14 9.14 4.52
C ALA A 74 -11.05 10.37 5.46
N ASP A 75 -10.12 11.29 5.23
CA ASP A 75 -9.96 12.53 6.01
C ASP A 75 -10.62 13.76 5.39
N LEU A 76 -11.26 13.60 4.23
CA LEU A 76 -11.86 14.67 3.46
C LEU A 76 -13.37 14.66 3.58
N LYS A 77 -13.97 15.83 3.41
CA LYS A 77 -15.42 15.92 3.23
C LYS A 77 -15.77 15.60 1.78
N ALA A 78 -17.00 15.17 1.53
CA ALA A 78 -17.45 14.87 0.17
C ALA A 78 -17.30 16.07 -0.79
N GLU A 79 -17.47 17.30 -0.29
CA GLU A 79 -17.32 18.53 -1.09
C GLU A 79 -15.85 18.80 -1.47
N ASP A 80 -14.91 18.18 -0.75
CA ASP A 80 -13.46 18.25 -0.98
C ASP A 80 -12.95 17.20 -1.97
N VAL A 81 -13.81 16.28 -2.42
CA VAL A 81 -13.55 15.31 -3.50
C VAL A 81 -14.60 15.49 -4.60
N PRO A 82 -14.52 16.59 -5.37
CA PRO A 82 -15.63 17.03 -6.20
C PRO A 82 -15.62 16.31 -7.55
N MET A 83 -16.22 15.12 -7.55
CA MET A 83 -16.41 14.29 -8.74
C MET A 83 -17.26 14.98 -9.82
N THR A 84 -16.95 14.72 -11.09
CA THR A 84 -17.86 15.01 -12.19
C THR A 84 -19.12 14.13 -12.12
N PRO A 85 -20.21 14.46 -12.82
CA PRO A 85 -21.40 13.62 -12.84
C PRO A 85 -21.13 12.18 -13.29
N TRP A 86 -20.22 11.99 -14.26
CA TRP A 86 -19.80 10.66 -14.72
C TRP A 86 -19.09 9.88 -13.60
N ALA A 87 -18.08 10.48 -12.98
CA ALA A 87 -17.33 9.84 -11.89
C ALA A 87 -18.23 9.51 -10.70
N LYS A 88 -19.15 10.42 -10.33
CA LYS A 88 -20.09 10.19 -9.25
C LYS A 88 -21.03 9.02 -9.54
N ALA A 89 -21.55 8.92 -10.77
CA ALA A 89 -22.41 7.82 -11.17
C ALA A 89 -21.68 6.47 -11.12
N LEU A 90 -20.43 6.42 -11.62
CA LEU A 90 -19.59 5.23 -11.58
C LEU A 90 -19.21 4.83 -10.14
N PHE A 91 -18.83 5.79 -9.31
CA PHE A 91 -18.55 5.56 -7.90
C PHE A 91 -19.78 4.98 -7.16
N ASP A 92 -20.96 5.58 -7.36
CA ASP A 92 -22.20 5.10 -6.75
C ASP A 92 -22.57 3.70 -7.23
N GLU A 93 -22.30 3.37 -8.50
CA GLU A 93 -22.48 2.03 -9.04
C GLU A 93 -21.55 1.02 -8.33
N ARG A 94 -20.26 1.32 -8.23
CA ARG A 94 -19.26 0.46 -7.54
C ARG A 94 -19.63 0.20 -6.09
N ILE A 95 -20.15 1.20 -5.38
CA ILE A 95 -20.67 1.02 -4.02
C ILE A 95 -21.90 0.10 -4.00
N LYS A 96 -22.85 0.28 -4.92
CA LYS A 96 -24.06 -0.57 -5.00
C LYS A 96 -23.74 -2.02 -5.35
N THR A 97 -22.69 -2.25 -6.14
CA THR A 97 -22.23 -3.59 -6.55
C THR A 97 -21.19 -4.17 -5.59
N PHE A 98 -20.93 -3.51 -4.46
CA PHE A 98 -19.96 -3.95 -3.44
C PHE A 98 -18.55 -4.18 -4.00
N GLY A 99 -18.13 -3.35 -4.95
CA GLY A 99 -16.78 -3.44 -5.50
C GLY A 99 -16.54 -4.71 -6.34
N ARG A 100 -17.58 -5.43 -6.78
CA ARG A 100 -17.44 -6.70 -7.50
C ARG A 100 -16.52 -6.63 -8.72
N ASP A 101 -16.54 -5.49 -9.41
CA ASP A 101 -15.76 -5.27 -10.63
C ASP A 101 -14.40 -4.61 -10.36
N ASP A 102 -13.95 -4.58 -9.10
CA ASP A 102 -12.63 -4.10 -8.74
C ASP A 102 -11.55 -5.01 -9.38
N PRO A 103 -10.61 -4.48 -10.18
CA PRO A 103 -9.52 -5.25 -10.76
C PRO A 103 -8.68 -6.02 -9.73
N GLU A 104 -8.59 -5.53 -8.49
CA GLU A 104 -7.85 -6.21 -7.42
C GLU A 104 -8.40 -7.64 -7.18
N ASN A 105 -9.72 -7.83 -7.27
CA ASN A 105 -10.36 -9.15 -7.11
C ASN A 105 -9.96 -10.16 -8.20
N TYR A 106 -9.42 -9.68 -9.32
CA TYR A 106 -8.94 -10.50 -10.44
C TYR A 106 -7.42 -10.59 -10.46
N CYS A 107 -6.76 -10.22 -9.35
CA CYS A 107 -5.32 -10.21 -9.21
C CYS A 107 -4.60 -9.30 -10.22
N LEU A 108 -5.29 -8.27 -10.73
CA LEU A 108 -4.74 -7.26 -11.62
C LEU A 108 -4.07 -6.13 -10.82
N PRO A 109 -3.13 -5.36 -11.40
CA PRO A 109 -2.42 -4.30 -10.67
C PRO A 109 -3.35 -3.21 -10.10
N ASP A 110 -2.93 -2.58 -9.00
CA ASP A 110 -3.77 -1.64 -8.23
C ASP A 110 -3.66 -0.17 -8.65
N GLY A 111 -2.60 0.17 -9.41
CA GLY A 111 -2.35 1.55 -9.81
C GLY A 111 -1.77 2.42 -8.69
N VAL A 112 -1.54 3.70 -8.99
CA VAL A 112 -1.02 4.69 -8.02
C VAL A 112 -2.17 5.62 -7.64
N PRO A 113 -2.42 5.90 -6.35
CA PRO A 113 -1.59 5.56 -5.18
C PRO A 113 -1.90 4.21 -4.52
N ARG A 114 -2.99 3.53 -4.88
CA ARG A 114 -3.50 2.34 -4.16
C ARG A 114 -2.45 1.25 -3.89
N TYR A 115 -1.50 1.04 -4.81
CA TYR A 115 -0.45 0.03 -4.64
C TYR A 115 0.37 0.20 -3.35
N TRP A 116 0.39 1.38 -2.71
CA TRP A 116 1.07 1.56 -1.44
C TRP A 116 0.50 0.70 -0.30
N ALA A 117 -0.76 0.29 -0.40
CA ALA A 117 -1.47 -0.38 0.69
C ALA A 117 -2.29 -1.60 0.25
N ALA A 118 -2.42 -1.81 -1.07
CA ALA A 118 -3.15 -2.94 -1.65
C ALA A 118 -2.73 -4.29 -1.07
N GLY A 119 -3.70 -5.17 -0.84
CA GLY A 119 -3.55 -6.48 -0.18
C GLY A 119 -2.87 -6.48 1.20
N GLY A 120 -2.63 -5.32 1.82
CA GLY A 120 -1.99 -5.18 3.14
C GLY A 120 -0.50 -5.53 3.20
N GLY A 121 0.15 -5.70 2.04
CA GLY A 121 1.56 -6.04 1.94
C GLY A 121 2.49 -4.86 2.26
N PRO A 122 3.70 -5.12 2.78
CA PRO A 122 4.73 -4.09 2.89
C PRO A 122 5.28 -3.69 1.52
N ASN A 123 5.89 -2.51 1.48
CA ASN A 123 6.66 -2.01 0.33
C ASN A 123 8.13 -1.91 0.71
N ARG A 124 9.04 -2.35 -0.16
CA ARG A 124 10.48 -2.07 -0.02
C ARG A 124 10.88 -0.98 -1.00
N ILE A 125 11.42 0.11 -0.46
CA ILE A 125 12.05 1.15 -1.26
C ILE A 125 13.55 0.83 -1.37
N VAL A 126 14.05 0.84 -2.60
CA VAL A 126 15.48 0.79 -2.92
C VAL A 126 15.82 2.08 -3.65
N GLN A 127 16.67 2.91 -3.03
CA GLN A 127 17.08 4.19 -3.61
C GLN A 127 18.50 4.11 -4.17
N THR A 128 18.64 4.55 -5.41
CA THR A 128 19.94 4.76 -6.08
C THR A 128 20.02 6.22 -6.53
N PRO A 129 21.22 6.74 -6.92
CA PRO A 129 21.35 8.13 -7.35
C PRO A 129 20.46 8.50 -8.56
N GLY A 130 20.20 7.57 -9.48
CA GLY A 130 19.45 7.85 -10.71
C GLY A 130 18.00 7.35 -10.71
N MET A 131 17.62 6.51 -9.74
CA MET A 131 16.31 5.87 -9.72
C MET A 131 15.95 5.37 -8.33
N ILE A 132 14.66 5.45 -8.00
CA ILE A 132 14.06 4.74 -6.86
C ILE A 132 13.20 3.60 -7.40
N VAL A 133 13.35 2.43 -6.81
CA VAL A 133 12.48 1.28 -7.05
C VAL A 133 11.64 1.04 -5.81
N VAL A 134 10.33 0.97 -6.01
CA VAL A 134 9.39 0.52 -4.97
C VAL A 134 8.94 -0.88 -5.32
N LEU A 135 9.33 -1.85 -4.52
CA LEU A 135 8.91 -3.24 -4.61
C LEU A 135 7.72 -3.43 -3.70
N HIS A 136 6.63 -3.97 -4.23
CA HIS A 136 5.42 -4.27 -3.49
C HIS A 136 5.28 -5.78 -3.32
N GLU A 137 5.04 -6.24 -2.09
CA GLU A 137 4.89 -7.67 -1.80
C GLU A 137 3.75 -8.27 -2.63
N VAL A 138 2.57 -7.64 -2.57
CA VAL A 138 1.36 -8.16 -3.21
C VAL A 138 1.50 -8.09 -4.73
N LYS A 139 1.15 -9.19 -5.40
CA LYS A 139 1.28 -9.42 -6.85
C LYS A 139 2.74 -9.30 -7.37
N THR A 140 3.74 -9.25 -6.47
CA THR A 140 5.18 -9.12 -6.80
C THR A 140 5.43 -7.99 -7.82
N MET A 141 4.78 -6.85 -7.60
CA MET A 141 4.86 -5.69 -8.50
C MET A 141 6.04 -4.79 -8.15
N PHE A 142 6.50 -4.03 -9.13
CA PHE A 142 7.49 -2.99 -8.90
C PHE A 142 7.12 -1.72 -9.64
N ARG A 143 7.46 -0.59 -9.03
CA ARG A 143 7.37 0.75 -9.61
C ARG A 143 8.76 1.36 -9.70
N GLN A 144 9.04 2.01 -10.82
CA GLN A 144 10.29 2.75 -11.04
C GLN A 144 9.98 4.24 -11.04
N ILE A 145 10.79 5.00 -10.29
CA ILE A 145 10.73 6.47 -10.22
C ILE A 145 12.08 6.99 -10.70
N TYR A 146 12.09 7.58 -11.89
CA TYR A 146 13.32 8.09 -12.52
C TYR A 146 13.68 9.46 -11.96
N LEU A 147 14.96 9.67 -11.62
CA LEU A 147 15.46 10.92 -11.01
C LEU A 147 16.32 11.76 -11.96
N ASP A 148 16.33 11.42 -13.24
CA ASP A 148 17.19 12.01 -14.28
C ASP A 148 16.43 12.92 -15.25
N GLU A 149 15.29 13.47 -14.80
CA GLU A 149 14.48 14.47 -15.53
C GLU A 149 13.92 14.01 -16.89
N ARG A 150 14.03 12.71 -17.21
CA ARG A 150 13.40 12.14 -18.41
C ARG A 150 11.88 12.36 -18.38
N THR A 151 11.28 12.38 -19.56
CA THR A 151 9.82 12.55 -19.70
C THR A 151 9.21 11.36 -20.43
N LEU A 152 7.90 11.15 -20.21
CA LEU A 152 7.15 10.13 -20.92
C LEU A 152 6.94 10.57 -22.38
N GLU A 153 7.24 9.70 -23.33
CA GLU A 153 6.98 9.95 -24.74
C GLU A 153 5.47 10.13 -25.01
N PRO A 154 5.05 11.06 -25.89
CA PRO A 154 3.63 11.34 -26.11
C PRO A 154 2.78 10.15 -26.57
N ASP A 155 3.39 9.19 -27.28
CA ASP A 155 2.76 7.98 -27.81
C ASP A 155 3.05 6.72 -26.98
N ALA A 156 3.64 6.89 -25.79
CA ALA A 156 3.92 5.76 -24.90
C ALA A 156 2.61 5.02 -24.54
N PRO A 157 2.64 3.68 -24.53
CA PRO A 157 1.47 2.89 -24.16
C PRO A 157 1.07 3.18 -22.71
N ARG A 158 -0.24 3.20 -22.47
CA ARG A 158 -0.79 3.39 -21.13
C ARG A 158 -0.45 2.20 -20.24
N ALA A 159 -0.06 2.49 -19.00
CA ALA A 159 0.38 1.49 -18.03
C ALA A 159 -0.51 1.50 -16.79
N TRP A 160 -0.56 0.38 -16.08
CA TRP A 160 -1.34 0.28 -14.84
C TRP A 160 -0.77 1.15 -13.72
N LEU A 161 0.56 1.14 -13.54
CA LEU A 161 1.28 1.95 -12.54
C LEU A 161 1.72 3.32 -13.08
N GLY A 162 1.37 3.64 -14.33
CA GLY A 162 1.84 4.83 -15.02
C GLY A 162 3.37 4.89 -15.17
N TYR A 163 3.87 6.11 -15.38
CA TYR A 163 5.27 6.47 -15.55
C TYR A 163 5.64 7.57 -14.56
N SER A 164 6.59 7.29 -13.67
CA SER A 164 6.94 8.17 -12.55
C SER A 164 8.29 8.83 -12.72
N THR A 165 8.32 10.15 -12.52
CA THR A 165 9.52 10.99 -12.53
C THR A 165 9.61 11.76 -11.23
N GLY A 166 10.78 11.78 -10.61
CA GLY A 166 11.03 12.45 -9.34
C GLY A 166 12.00 13.62 -9.48
N LYS A 167 11.76 14.67 -8.68
CA LYS A 167 12.69 15.79 -8.50
C LYS A 167 12.79 16.16 -7.02
N TRP A 168 13.91 16.71 -6.61
CA TRP A 168 14.13 17.16 -5.24
C TRP A 168 13.76 18.63 -5.05
N GLU A 169 12.93 18.92 -4.05
CA GLU A 169 12.63 20.26 -3.54
C GLU A 169 13.17 20.35 -2.10
N GLY A 170 14.45 20.69 -1.97
CA GLY A 170 15.15 20.57 -0.68
C GLY A 170 15.25 19.10 -0.24
N ASP A 171 14.70 18.79 0.93
CA ASP A 171 14.59 17.44 1.51
C ASP A 171 13.25 16.75 1.17
N VAL A 172 12.46 17.30 0.23
CA VAL A 172 11.23 16.68 -0.26
C VAL A 172 11.49 16.06 -1.63
N LEU A 173 11.18 14.78 -1.80
CA LEU A 173 11.11 14.18 -3.13
C LEU A 173 9.69 14.38 -3.68
N VAL A 174 9.59 15.08 -4.80
CA VAL A 174 8.33 15.30 -5.51
C VAL A 174 8.30 14.38 -6.71
N VAL A 175 7.41 13.39 -6.66
CA VAL A 175 7.20 12.41 -7.71
C VAL A 175 5.93 12.76 -8.45
N ARG A 176 6.02 12.81 -9.77
CA ARG A 176 4.88 13.02 -10.65
C ARG A 176 4.69 11.78 -11.51
N THR A 177 3.46 11.28 -11.58
CA THR A 177 3.09 10.09 -12.36
C THR A 177 1.99 10.40 -13.35
N THR A 178 2.15 9.91 -14.58
CA THR A 178 1.20 10.03 -15.70
C THR A 178 1.20 8.77 -16.54
N GLY A 179 0.41 8.74 -17.62
CA GLY A 179 0.46 7.62 -18.57
C GLY A 179 -0.32 6.40 -18.08
N PHE A 180 -1.30 6.62 -17.21
CA PHE A 180 -2.16 5.57 -16.70
C PHE A 180 -3.14 5.08 -17.78
N ASN A 181 -3.48 3.79 -17.73
CA ASN A 181 -4.76 3.34 -18.29
C ASN A 181 -5.90 3.72 -17.33
N ASP A 182 -7.14 3.41 -17.67
CA ASP A 182 -8.34 3.72 -16.88
C ASP A 182 -8.92 2.49 -16.14
N MET A 183 -8.14 1.41 -16.04
CA MET A 183 -8.64 0.15 -15.50
C MET A 183 -8.64 0.11 -13.97
N THR A 184 -7.72 0.82 -13.32
CA THR A 184 -7.54 0.79 -11.86
C THR A 184 -8.52 1.67 -11.10
N TRP A 185 -8.62 1.45 -9.79
CA TRP A 185 -9.40 2.29 -8.86
C TRP A 185 -8.39 2.95 -7.91
N LEU A 186 -8.68 4.17 -7.44
CA LEU A 186 -7.74 4.88 -6.55
C LEU A 186 -7.68 4.25 -5.14
N ASP A 187 -8.68 3.46 -4.76
CA ASP A 187 -8.85 2.78 -3.48
C ASP A 187 -9.93 1.68 -3.55
N ASP A 188 -10.08 0.91 -2.46
CA ASP A 188 -11.12 -0.11 -2.27
C ASP A 188 -12.54 0.50 -2.24
N ARG A 189 -12.66 1.80 -1.94
CA ARG A 189 -13.94 2.51 -1.96
C ARG A 189 -14.46 2.67 -3.39
N GLY A 190 -13.57 2.60 -4.38
CA GLY A 190 -13.89 2.63 -5.79
C GLY A 190 -13.85 4.01 -6.41
N HIS A 191 -13.07 4.94 -5.85
CA HIS A 191 -12.84 6.25 -6.47
C HIS A 191 -12.31 6.09 -7.91
N PRO A 192 -13.01 6.64 -8.92
CA PRO A 192 -12.66 6.45 -10.32
C PRO A 192 -11.60 7.43 -10.79
N HIS A 193 -10.88 7.04 -11.84
CA HIS A 193 -10.03 7.92 -12.64
C HIS A 193 -10.15 7.55 -14.11
N SER A 194 -9.52 8.35 -14.96
CA SER A 194 -9.39 8.18 -16.41
C SER A 194 -7.92 8.10 -16.81
N GLU A 195 -7.63 7.98 -18.11
CA GLU A 195 -6.26 8.10 -18.63
C GLU A 195 -5.67 9.52 -18.49
N SER A 196 -6.48 10.52 -18.13
CA SER A 196 -6.02 11.89 -17.87
C SER A 196 -5.48 12.08 -16.46
N LEU A 197 -5.44 11.01 -15.65
CA LEU A 197 -4.92 11.04 -14.29
C LEU A 197 -3.45 11.51 -14.26
N VAL A 198 -3.21 12.46 -13.37
CA VAL A 198 -1.90 12.86 -12.87
C VAL A 198 -1.93 12.66 -11.37
N VAL A 199 -0.93 11.94 -10.86
CA VAL A 199 -0.71 11.80 -9.42
C VAL A 199 0.60 12.50 -9.07
N THR A 200 0.54 13.45 -8.14
CA THR A 200 1.73 14.09 -7.58
C THR A 200 1.88 13.66 -6.12
N GLU A 201 2.99 12.99 -5.80
CA GLU A 201 3.33 12.53 -4.47
C GLU A 201 4.51 13.34 -3.92
N ARG A 202 4.39 13.88 -2.70
CA ARG A 202 5.49 14.57 -2.00
C ARG A 202 5.93 13.75 -0.80
N PHE A 203 7.09 13.11 -0.91
CA PHE A 203 7.65 12.23 0.11
C PHE A 203 8.45 13.03 1.14
N ARG A 204 8.15 12.80 2.42
CA ARG A 204 8.81 13.42 3.58
C ARG A 204 9.12 12.37 4.64
N ARG A 205 10.38 12.26 5.05
CA ARG A 205 10.85 11.33 6.10
C ARG A 205 11.41 12.15 7.29
N PRO A 206 10.59 12.56 8.27
CA PRO A 206 11.05 13.47 9.33
C PRO A 206 12.05 12.83 10.30
N ASP A 207 12.03 11.50 10.43
CA ASP A 207 12.91 10.73 11.30
C ASP A 207 13.20 9.34 10.69
N PHE A 208 13.85 8.47 11.45
CA PHE A 208 14.22 7.14 10.96
C PHE A 208 12.99 6.26 10.63
N GLY A 209 11.88 6.37 11.36
CA GLY A 209 10.80 5.39 11.36
C GLY A 209 9.51 5.81 10.66
N HIS A 210 9.38 7.07 10.26
CA HIS A 210 8.15 7.62 9.68
C HIS A 210 8.37 8.14 8.26
N LEU A 211 7.44 7.81 7.38
CA LEU A 211 7.33 8.36 6.04
C LEU A 211 5.93 8.95 5.87
N PHE A 212 5.87 10.18 5.35
CA PHE A 212 4.63 10.85 4.99
C PHE A 212 4.63 11.14 3.50
N VAL A 213 3.51 10.88 2.84
CA VAL A 213 3.34 11.13 1.41
C VAL A 213 2.10 12.00 1.23
N ASP A 214 2.30 13.24 0.79
CA ASP A 214 1.18 14.08 0.35
C ASP A 214 0.83 13.69 -1.09
N ILE A 215 -0.37 13.18 -1.30
CA ILE A 215 -0.85 12.65 -2.58
C ILE A 215 -1.89 13.62 -3.14
N THR A 216 -1.57 14.25 -4.26
CA THR A 216 -2.49 15.11 -5.02
C THR A 216 -3.00 14.35 -6.24
N ILE A 217 -4.32 14.30 -6.37
CA ILE A 217 -5.04 13.70 -7.50
C ILE A 217 -5.54 14.81 -8.42
N GLU A 218 -5.13 14.72 -9.68
CA GLU A 218 -5.52 15.62 -10.76
C GLU A 218 -6.06 14.78 -11.92
N ASP A 219 -7.37 14.85 -12.15
CA ASP A 219 -7.99 14.23 -13.32
C ASP A 219 -9.20 15.07 -13.74
N PRO A 220 -9.11 15.86 -14.82
CA PRO A 220 -10.18 16.76 -15.24
C PRO A 220 -11.43 16.05 -15.78
N VAL A 221 -11.35 14.74 -16.06
CA VAL A 221 -12.49 13.91 -16.48
C VAL A 221 -13.24 13.39 -15.26
N ALA A 222 -12.50 12.96 -14.23
CA ALA A 222 -13.09 12.40 -13.01
C ALA A 222 -13.45 13.45 -11.96
N TYR A 223 -12.69 14.53 -11.85
CA TYR A 223 -12.84 15.55 -10.80
C TYR A 223 -12.84 16.97 -11.38
N THR A 224 -13.64 17.85 -10.77
CA THR A 224 -13.77 19.26 -11.19
C THR A 224 -12.64 20.15 -10.70
N ARG A 225 -11.90 19.71 -9.67
CA ARG A 225 -10.65 20.31 -9.17
C ARG A 225 -9.78 19.23 -8.55
N SER A 226 -8.49 19.51 -8.45
CA SER A 226 -7.56 18.65 -7.73
C SER A 226 -7.91 18.56 -6.24
N TRP A 227 -7.55 17.45 -5.63
CA TRP A 227 -7.70 17.22 -4.19
C TRP A 227 -6.46 16.49 -3.66
N THR A 228 -6.20 16.64 -2.37
CA THR A 228 -4.96 16.16 -1.74
C THR A 228 -5.27 15.50 -0.41
N VAL A 229 -4.56 14.41 -0.13
CA VAL A 229 -4.55 13.71 1.16
C VAL A 229 -3.11 13.42 1.58
N THR A 230 -2.86 13.21 2.87
CA THR A 230 -1.55 12.77 3.36
C THR A 230 -1.69 11.37 3.93
N GLU A 231 -0.88 10.43 3.43
CA GLU A 231 -0.75 9.09 3.99
C GLU A 231 0.51 8.99 4.88
N ASP A 232 0.43 8.22 5.97
CA ASP A 232 1.55 7.90 6.84
C ASP A 232 1.92 6.41 6.79
N PHE A 233 3.23 6.16 6.73
CA PHE A 233 3.82 4.83 6.70
C PHE A 233 4.78 4.65 7.86
N ARG A 234 4.86 3.41 8.35
CA ARG A 234 5.79 3.00 9.40
C ARG A 234 6.84 2.06 8.85
N LEU A 235 8.09 2.30 9.25
CA LEU A 235 9.20 1.43 8.91
C LEU A 235 8.97 0.05 9.54
N ASP A 236 9.15 -1.02 8.76
CA ASP A 236 9.23 -2.41 9.21
C ASP A 236 10.71 -2.82 9.29
N PRO A 237 11.36 -2.65 10.46
CA PRO A 237 12.82 -2.73 10.58
C PRO A 237 13.41 -4.13 10.35
N ASP A 238 12.62 -5.16 10.64
CA ASP A 238 13.06 -6.56 10.57
C ASP A 238 12.16 -7.36 9.60
N GLY A 239 11.48 -6.66 8.70
CA GLY A 239 10.66 -7.25 7.65
C GLY A 239 11.49 -7.80 6.50
N ASP A 240 10.92 -8.74 5.75
CA ASP A 240 11.38 -9.06 4.41
C ASP A 240 10.18 -9.11 3.46
N LEU A 241 10.41 -8.87 2.16
CA LEU A 241 9.39 -9.12 1.15
C LEU A 241 9.33 -10.61 0.88
N LEU A 242 8.14 -11.18 0.98
CA LEU A 242 7.88 -12.54 0.58
C LEU A 242 7.33 -12.59 -0.84
N GLU A 243 7.51 -13.73 -1.51
CA GLU A 243 6.75 -13.97 -2.73
C GLU A 243 5.27 -14.08 -2.38
N TYR A 244 4.44 -13.32 -3.09
CA TYR A 244 3.00 -13.37 -2.96
C TYR A 244 2.36 -13.48 -4.33
N VAL A 245 1.60 -14.56 -4.53
CA VAL A 245 0.83 -14.83 -5.74
C VAL A 245 -0.65 -14.87 -5.38
N CYS A 246 -1.37 -13.81 -5.75
CA CYS A 246 -2.81 -13.65 -5.48
C CYS A 246 -3.65 -14.87 -5.94
N ASN A 247 -3.29 -15.46 -7.09
CA ASN A 247 -4.01 -16.61 -7.65
C ASN A 247 -3.82 -17.94 -6.89
N GLU A 248 -2.85 -18.07 -5.97
CA GLU A 248 -2.55 -19.36 -5.34
C GLU A 248 -3.56 -19.81 -4.26
N ASN A 249 -4.50 -18.96 -3.88
CA ASN A 249 -5.63 -19.35 -3.02
C ASN A 249 -6.77 -18.31 -3.05
N GLU A 250 -6.97 -17.59 -4.15
CA GLU A 250 -8.10 -16.66 -4.29
C GLU A 250 -9.42 -17.46 -4.20
N ARG A 251 -10.27 -17.11 -3.24
CA ARG A 251 -11.58 -17.75 -3.01
C ARG A 251 -12.66 -16.74 -2.66
N ASP A 252 -12.33 -15.47 -2.54
CA ASP A 252 -13.17 -14.44 -1.96
C ASP A 252 -14.07 -13.80 -3.01
N LEU A 253 -13.62 -13.72 -4.27
CA LEU A 253 -14.39 -13.17 -5.39
C LEU A 253 -15.80 -13.77 -5.52
N GLN A 254 -15.96 -15.08 -5.29
CA GLN A 254 -17.27 -15.75 -5.36
C GLN A 254 -18.25 -15.32 -4.25
N HIS A 255 -17.74 -14.74 -3.16
CA HIS A 255 -18.52 -14.27 -2.01
C HIS A 255 -18.90 -12.78 -2.13
N ILE A 256 -18.39 -12.06 -3.14
CA ILE A 256 -18.78 -10.68 -3.44
C ILE A 256 -20.08 -10.68 -4.23
N VAL A 257 -21.19 -10.77 -3.48
CA VAL A 257 -22.56 -10.78 -4.01
C VAL A 257 -23.39 -9.66 -3.37
N PRO A 258 -24.26 -8.98 -4.12
CA PRO A 258 -25.22 -8.05 -3.53
C PRO A 258 -26.12 -8.76 -2.52
N VAL A 259 -26.35 -8.14 -1.36
CA VAL A 259 -27.35 -8.63 -0.41
C VAL A 259 -28.72 -8.60 -1.09
N LYS A 260 -29.39 -9.76 -1.14
CA LYS A 260 -30.75 -9.91 -1.70
C LYS A 260 -31.80 -9.19 -0.86
#